data_AF-A0A6G0T126-F1
#
_entry.id   AF-A0A6G0T126-F1
#
_cell.length_a   1.000
_cell.length_b   1.000
_cell.length_c   1.000
_cell.angle_alpha   90.00
_cell.angle_beta   90.00
_cell.angle_gamma   90.00
#
_symmetry.space_group_name_H-M   'P 1'
#
loop_
_entity.id
_entity.type
_entity.pdbx_description
1 polymer ?
#
loop_
_entity_poly.entity_id
_entity_poly.type
_entity_poly.pdbx_seq_one_letter_code
_entity_poly.pdbx_strand_id
1 'polypeptide(L)'
;MATNETVSHDEQSTSEESKIRKCELYKQAEKKIEELENQFKNINLNRVVPEVCPKKKNYIVCYSSIENEKTHMRIKRMQLANIEIIDKIRQQFLDNPEKQYKDNMEKKFGWLRNSQKILQVQCANAVFTWVKFCEQYPHMCYGFNFLNKTRTKWTFLDETELREKYRRDMDSHKSKSDVKNKKQLKLNKAFEALNLKDEDTAVARCLTRQVHDFSSSIKNYIENVRLNNL
;
A
#
# COMPACT_ATOMS: atom_id res chain seq x y z
N MET A 1 78.48 22.22 16.76
CA MET A 1 78.52 22.17 15.27
C MET A 1 77.45 21.19 14.84
N ALA A 2 76.57 21.63 13.93
CA ALA A 2 75.85 20.93 12.85
C ALA A 2 75.82 19.38 12.85
N THR A 3 74.79 18.63 12.42
CA THR A 3 73.48 18.85 11.75
C THR A 3 72.83 17.47 11.55
N ASN A 4 71.49 17.45 11.53
CA ASN A 4 70.58 16.68 10.66
C ASN A 4 70.58 15.13 10.71
N GLU A 5 69.51 14.55 11.26
CA GLU A 5 68.26 14.18 10.55
C GLU A 5 68.47 13.04 9.54
N THR A 6 68.10 11.84 9.97
CA THR A 6 67.73 10.74 9.06
C THR A 6 66.59 9.98 9.73
N VAL A 7 65.38 10.51 9.59
CA VAL A 7 64.14 9.81 9.90
C VAL A 7 63.22 9.98 8.69
N SER A 8 62.50 8.90 8.37
CA SER A 8 61.38 8.82 7.44
C SER A 8 61.75 8.63 5.97
N HIS A 9 61.87 7.35 5.56
CA HIS A 9 61.51 6.92 4.20
C HIS A 9 60.68 5.62 4.20
N ASP A 10 60.69 4.80 5.27
CA ASP A 10 59.97 3.52 5.28
C ASP A 10 58.50 3.58 5.76
N GLU A 11 58.08 4.60 6.52
CA GLU A 11 56.69 4.70 7.00
C GLU A 11 55.71 5.36 6.01
N GLN A 12 56.20 6.09 5.01
CA GLN A 12 55.35 6.70 3.98
C GLN A 12 54.95 5.69 2.89
N SER A 13 55.84 4.75 2.55
CA SER A 13 55.62 3.70 1.54
C SER A 13 54.41 2.81 1.87
N THR A 14 54.30 2.35 3.11
CA THR A 14 53.22 1.45 3.56
C THR A 14 51.84 2.12 3.63
N SER A 15 51.79 3.44 3.84
CA SER A 15 50.56 4.24 3.87
C SER A 15 49.99 4.46 2.46
N GLU A 16 50.86 4.59 1.47
CA GLU A 16 50.48 4.86 0.09
C GLU A 16 50.03 3.58 -0.64
N GLU A 17 50.71 2.46 -0.42
CA GLU A 17 50.28 1.13 -0.89
C GLU A 17 48.92 0.70 -0.31
N SER A 18 48.67 1.02 0.96
CA SER A 18 47.38 0.79 1.63
C SER A 18 46.23 1.58 0.97
N LYS A 19 46.48 2.84 0.60
CA LYS A 19 45.50 3.69 -0.09
C LYS A 19 45.22 3.21 -1.51
N ILE A 20 46.25 2.80 -2.25
CA ILE A 20 46.13 2.24 -3.61
C ILE A 20 45.29 0.96 -3.57
N ARG A 21 45.60 0.04 -2.66
CA ARG A 21 44.87 -1.23 -2.50
C ARG A 21 43.39 -1.01 -2.12
N LYS A 22 43.11 -0.01 -1.29
CA LYS A 22 41.73 0.36 -0.93
C LYS A 22 40.97 0.95 -2.12
N CYS A 23 41.63 1.78 -2.93
CA CYS A 23 41.06 2.37 -4.15
C CYS A 23 40.73 1.29 -5.21
N GLU A 24 41.59 0.29 -5.37
CA GLU A 24 41.34 -0.85 -6.26
C GLU A 24 40.16 -1.72 -5.80
N LEU A 25 40.03 -1.94 -4.49
CA LEU A 25 38.88 -2.64 -3.91
C LEU A 25 37.56 -1.88 -4.15
N TYR A 26 37.55 -0.55 -4.06
CA TYR A 26 36.38 0.25 -4.39
C TYR A 26 36.00 0.14 -5.87
N LYS A 27 36.98 0.23 -6.78
CA LYS A 27 36.74 0.07 -8.23
C LYS A 27 36.19 -1.32 -8.58
N GLN A 28 36.68 -2.38 -7.91
CA GLN A 28 36.15 -3.73 -8.07
C GLN A 28 34.74 -3.87 -7.51
N ALA A 29 34.41 -3.18 -6.42
CA ALA A 29 33.07 -3.16 -5.86
C ALA A 29 32.07 -2.41 -6.77
N GLU A 30 32.45 -1.25 -7.32
CA GLU A 30 31.64 -0.50 -8.28
C GLU A 30 31.37 -1.32 -9.54
N LYS A 31 32.39 -1.98 -10.09
CA LYS A 31 32.23 -2.86 -11.24
C LYS A 31 31.29 -4.04 -10.97
N LYS A 32 31.36 -4.63 -9.78
CA LYS A 32 30.41 -5.68 -9.35
C LYS A 32 28.98 -5.16 -9.17
N ILE A 33 28.81 -3.95 -8.65
CA ILE A 33 27.50 -3.31 -8.53
C ILE A 33 26.91 -3.08 -9.91
N GLU A 34 27.69 -2.54 -10.84
CA GLU A 34 27.26 -2.30 -12.22
C GLU A 34 26.95 -3.60 -12.97
N GLU A 35 27.75 -4.65 -12.79
CA GLU A 35 27.48 -6.00 -13.33
C GLU A 35 26.18 -6.58 -12.76
N LEU A 36 25.93 -6.45 -11.46
CA LEU A 36 24.69 -6.87 -10.82
C LEU A 36 23.49 -6.06 -11.32
N GLU A 37 23.61 -4.74 -11.42
CA GLU A 37 22.55 -3.87 -11.94
C GLU A 37 22.20 -4.20 -13.40
N ASN A 38 23.20 -4.53 -14.22
CA ASN A 38 22.99 -4.96 -15.60
C ASN A 38 22.38 -6.38 -15.68
N GLN A 39 22.76 -7.29 -14.78
CA GLN A 39 22.08 -8.58 -14.64
C GLN A 39 20.61 -8.40 -14.22
N PHE A 40 20.32 -7.50 -13.28
CA PHE A 40 18.94 -7.19 -12.87
C PHE A 40 18.11 -6.49 -13.96
N LYS A 41 18.73 -5.70 -14.84
CA LYS A 41 18.06 -5.10 -16.01
C LYS A 41 17.65 -6.14 -17.07
N ASN A 42 18.42 -7.21 -17.22
CA ASN A 42 18.17 -8.26 -18.21
C ASN A 42 17.25 -9.38 -17.70
N ILE A 43 16.98 -9.43 -16.39
CA ILE A 43 15.93 -10.29 -15.84
C ILE A 43 14.59 -9.62 -16.12
N ASN A 44 13.80 -10.25 -16.99
CA ASN A 44 12.43 -9.88 -17.32
C ASN A 44 11.57 -9.91 -16.03
N LEU A 45 11.51 -8.76 -15.34
CA LEU A 45 10.77 -8.53 -14.10
C LEU A 45 9.26 -8.56 -14.36
N ASN A 46 8.71 -9.74 -14.60
CA ASN A 46 7.46 -10.11 -13.96
C ASN A 46 7.72 -9.95 -12.47
N ARG A 47 7.37 -8.78 -11.89
CA ARG A 47 7.54 -8.42 -10.47
C ARG A 47 7.47 -9.66 -9.58
N VAL A 48 8.63 -10.24 -9.26
CA VAL A 48 8.70 -11.35 -8.32
C VAL A 48 8.54 -10.71 -6.95
N VAL A 49 7.31 -10.80 -6.44
CA VAL A 49 7.02 -10.44 -5.06
C VAL A 49 7.78 -11.43 -4.18
N PRO A 50 8.70 -10.98 -3.30
CA PRO A 50 9.45 -11.90 -2.45
C PRO A 50 8.49 -12.78 -1.66
N GLU A 51 8.75 -14.09 -1.65
CA GLU A 51 8.02 -15.02 -0.79
C GLU A 51 8.14 -14.53 0.65
N VAL A 52 7.00 -14.20 1.25
CA VAL A 52 6.97 -13.76 2.64
C VAL A 52 7.26 -14.97 3.49
N CYS A 53 8.36 -14.91 4.24
CA CYS A 53 8.88 -16.01 5.07
C CYS A 53 7.75 -16.85 5.70
N PRO A 54 7.62 -18.16 5.38
CA PRO A 54 6.43 -18.96 5.66
C PRO A 54 6.08 -19.10 7.15
N LYS A 55 7.03 -18.77 8.04
CA LYS A 55 6.82 -18.79 9.49
C LYS A 55 5.90 -17.68 10.00
N LYS A 56 5.76 -16.55 9.27
CA LYS A 56 4.97 -15.38 9.72
C LYS A 56 3.69 -15.25 8.91
N LYS A 57 2.57 -15.68 9.49
CA LYS A 57 1.23 -15.56 8.89
C LYS A 57 0.84 -14.09 8.72
N ASN A 58 0.54 -13.67 7.49
CA ASN A 58 0.01 -12.34 7.21
C ASN A 58 -1.52 -12.37 7.14
N TYR A 59 -2.12 -11.24 7.46
CA TYR A 59 -3.57 -11.08 7.46
C TYR A 59 -3.97 -9.76 6.80
N ILE A 60 -5.12 -9.81 6.14
CA ILE A 60 -5.91 -8.63 5.81
C ILE A 60 -6.98 -8.51 6.89
N VAL A 61 -7.02 -7.36 7.56
CA VAL A 61 -8.02 -7.03 8.58
C VAL A 61 -8.76 -5.78 8.15
N CYS A 62 -10.08 -5.78 8.27
CA CYS A 62 -10.90 -4.63 7.98
C CYS A 62 -11.65 -4.16 9.22
N TYR A 63 -11.63 -2.85 9.43
CA TYR A 63 -12.37 -2.17 10.47
C TYR A 63 -13.34 -1.17 9.83
N SER A 64 -14.58 -1.13 10.30
CA SER A 64 -15.56 -0.11 9.94
C SER A 64 -15.73 0.87 11.11
N SER A 65 -15.95 2.14 10.83
CA SER A 65 -16.33 3.15 11.82
C SER A 65 -17.30 4.14 11.20
N ILE A 66 -18.20 4.70 12.00
CA ILE A 66 -19.09 5.78 11.55
C ILE A 66 -18.50 7.10 12.04
N GLU A 67 -18.28 8.03 11.13
CA GLU A 67 -17.77 9.38 11.41
C GLU A 67 -18.55 10.35 10.50
N ASN A 68 -19.19 11.36 11.08
CA ASN A 68 -20.05 12.32 10.37
C ASN A 68 -21.09 11.64 9.46
N GLU A 69 -21.84 10.68 10.01
CA GLU A 69 -22.88 9.90 9.31
C GLU A 69 -22.38 9.03 8.13
N LYS A 70 -21.07 9.07 7.83
CA LYS A 70 -20.47 8.25 6.78
C LYS A 70 -19.74 7.06 7.38
N THR A 71 -19.88 5.92 6.71
CA THR A 71 -19.09 4.74 7.07
C THR A 71 -17.70 4.85 6.47
N HIS A 72 -16.71 4.87 7.34
CA HIS A 72 -15.29 4.76 7.01
C HIS A 72 -14.82 3.33 7.17
N MET A 73 -14.13 2.85 6.15
CA MET A 73 -13.54 1.54 6.11
C MET A 73 -12.03 1.67 6.17
N ARG A 74 -11.38 0.80 6.94
CA ARG A 74 -9.93 0.79 7.09
C ARG A 74 -9.39 -0.62 7.01
N ILE A 75 -8.59 -0.87 5.98
CA ILE A 75 -7.81 -2.09 5.85
C ILE A 75 -6.44 -1.94 6.50
N LYS A 76 -6.07 -3.00 7.19
CA LYS A 76 -4.75 -3.24 7.74
C LYS A 76 -4.20 -4.53 7.16
N ARG A 77 -2.92 -4.51 6.82
CA ARG A 77 -2.15 -5.64 6.27
C ARG A 77 -1.04 -5.92 7.27
N MET A 78 -1.21 -6.94 8.11
CA MET A 78 -0.35 -7.12 9.28
C MET A 78 -0.33 -8.56 9.77
N GLN A 79 0.61 -8.86 10.68
CA GLN A 79 0.74 -10.15 11.34
C GLN A 79 -0.19 -10.26 12.56
N LEU A 80 -0.49 -11.50 12.97
CA LEU A 80 -1.42 -11.78 14.08
C LEU A 80 -1.10 -11.01 15.36
N ALA A 81 0.17 -10.99 15.78
CA ALA A 81 0.58 -10.28 16.99
C ALA A 81 0.22 -8.78 16.98
N ASN A 82 0.30 -8.12 15.81
CA ASN A 82 -0.10 -6.72 15.69
C ASN A 82 -1.62 -6.56 15.72
N ILE A 83 -2.38 -7.55 15.24
CA ILE A 83 -3.84 -7.55 15.30
C ILE A 83 -4.27 -7.66 16.77
N GLU A 84 -3.67 -8.57 17.53
CA GLU A 84 -3.97 -8.78 18.96
C GLU A 84 -3.71 -7.51 19.77
N ILE A 85 -2.62 -6.80 19.50
CA ILE A 85 -2.33 -5.50 20.14
C ILE A 85 -3.41 -4.48 19.80
N ILE A 86 -3.81 -4.37 18.53
CA ILE A 86 -4.83 -3.41 18.09
C ILE A 86 -6.20 -3.77 18.69
N ASP A 87 -6.56 -5.04 18.71
CA ASP A 87 -7.82 -5.53 19.29
C ASP A 87 -7.87 -5.26 20.79
N LYS A 88 -6.76 -5.46 21.51
CA LYS A 88 -6.66 -5.12 22.93
C LYS A 88 -6.84 -3.62 23.18
N ILE A 89 -6.22 -2.77 22.36
CA ILE A 89 -6.38 -1.31 22.45
C ILE A 89 -7.81 -0.90 22.12
N ARG A 90 -8.42 -1.50 21.09
CA ARG A 90 -9.83 -1.27 20.75
C ARG A 90 -10.74 -1.65 21.92
N GLN A 91 -10.52 -2.81 22.53
CA GLN A 91 -11.30 -3.25 23.69
C GLN A 91 -11.13 -2.28 24.85
N GLN A 92 -9.91 -1.81 25.13
CA GLN A 92 -9.68 -0.80 26.17
C GLN A 92 -10.49 0.48 25.95
N PHE A 93 -10.58 0.97 24.71
CA PHE A 93 -11.39 2.14 24.37
C PHE A 93 -12.89 1.87 24.53
N LEU A 94 -13.37 0.68 24.19
CA LEU A 94 -14.77 0.29 24.35
C LEU A 94 -15.16 0.12 25.82
N ASP A 95 -14.26 -0.44 26.63
CA ASP A 95 -14.48 -0.63 28.07
C ASP A 95 -14.45 0.69 28.84
N ASN A 96 -13.75 1.71 28.33
CA ASN A 96 -13.55 3.01 28.99
C ASN A 96 -13.73 4.17 28.00
N PRO A 97 -14.94 4.43 27.49
CA PRO A 97 -15.17 5.44 26.45
C PRO A 97 -14.81 6.86 26.91
N GLU A 98 -15.13 7.22 28.16
CA GLU A 98 -14.88 8.55 28.74
C GLU A 98 -13.41 8.81 29.13
N LYS A 99 -12.58 7.76 29.12
CA LYS A 99 -11.18 7.89 29.53
C LYS A 99 -10.39 8.67 28.49
N GLN A 100 -9.73 9.73 28.92
CA GLN A 100 -8.75 10.44 28.11
C GLN A 100 -7.41 9.68 28.14
N TYR A 101 -6.95 9.22 26.98
CA TYR A 101 -5.64 8.60 26.86
C TYR A 101 -4.60 9.64 26.44
N LYS A 102 -3.32 9.30 26.63
CA LYS A 102 -2.19 10.15 26.20
C LYS A 102 -2.33 10.51 24.72
N ASP A 103 -1.99 11.74 24.35
CA ASP A 103 -2.06 12.27 22.97
C ASP A 103 -1.47 11.34 21.91
N ASN A 104 -0.33 10.70 22.18
CA ASN A 104 0.31 9.79 21.24
C ASN A 104 -0.56 8.55 20.94
N MET A 105 -1.31 8.08 21.93
CA MET A 105 -2.23 6.96 21.79
C MET A 105 -3.46 7.38 20.99
N GLU A 106 -4.04 8.54 21.31
CA GLU A 106 -5.19 9.10 20.57
C GLU A 106 -4.85 9.37 19.10
N LYS A 107 -3.70 10.00 18.81
CA LYS A 107 -3.27 10.25 17.42
C LYS A 107 -3.11 8.97 16.61
N LYS A 108 -2.60 7.90 17.22
CA LYS A 108 -2.30 6.63 16.53
C LYS A 108 -3.51 5.70 16.45
N PHE A 109 -4.33 5.68 17.49
CA PHE A 109 -5.36 4.67 17.72
C PHE A 109 -6.74 5.22 18.03
N GLY A 110 -6.93 6.54 18.16
CA GLY A 110 -8.22 7.14 18.51
C GLY A 110 -9.35 6.79 17.53
N TRP A 111 -9.00 6.51 16.27
CA TRP A 111 -9.92 5.96 15.27
C TRP A 111 -10.55 4.61 15.65
N LEU A 112 -10.02 3.91 16.66
CA LEU A 112 -10.56 2.63 17.13
C LEU A 112 -11.79 2.79 18.04
N ARG A 113 -11.98 3.96 18.66
CA ARG A 113 -13.04 4.22 19.65
C ARG A 113 -14.43 3.85 19.13
N ASN A 114 -14.71 4.24 17.88
CA ASN A 114 -15.98 3.99 17.21
C ASN A 114 -15.84 2.95 16.11
N SER A 115 -14.85 2.06 16.22
CA SER A 115 -14.57 1.06 15.20
C SER A 115 -15.05 -0.34 15.58
N GLN A 116 -15.51 -1.07 14.57
CA GLN A 116 -15.83 -2.49 14.65
C GLN A 116 -14.90 -3.25 13.71
N LYS A 117 -14.32 -4.35 14.21
CA LYS A 117 -13.61 -5.29 13.35
C LYS A 117 -14.65 -6.13 12.62
N ILE A 118 -14.61 -6.10 11.29
CA ILE A 118 -15.59 -6.81 10.44
C ILE A 118 -14.98 -7.97 9.65
N LEU A 119 -13.65 -7.99 9.49
CA LEU A 119 -12.95 -9.00 8.69
C LEU A 119 -11.56 -9.26 9.25
N GLN A 120 -11.16 -10.53 9.28
CA GLN A 120 -9.78 -10.96 9.47
C GLN A 120 -9.53 -12.23 8.65
N VAL A 121 -8.73 -12.13 7.58
CA VAL A 121 -8.45 -13.24 6.66
C VAL A 121 -6.95 -13.47 6.58
N GLN A 122 -6.53 -14.73 6.77
CA GLN A 122 -5.14 -15.14 6.60
C GLN A 122 -4.80 -15.27 5.11
N CYS A 123 -3.65 -14.73 4.73
CA CYS A 123 -3.12 -14.74 3.37
C CYS A 123 -1.59 -14.86 3.39
N ALA A 124 -1.00 -15.43 2.33
CA ALA A 124 0.46 -15.49 2.18
C ALA A 124 1.06 -14.07 2.07
N ASN A 125 0.45 -13.22 1.23
CA ASN A 125 0.85 -11.84 1.03
C ASN A 125 -0.34 -10.87 1.01
N ALA A 126 -0.54 -10.18 2.12
CA ALA A 126 -1.66 -9.24 2.30
C ALA A 126 -1.63 -8.03 1.34
N VAL A 127 -0.45 -7.63 0.86
CA VAL A 127 -0.33 -6.54 -0.13
C VAL A 127 -0.80 -7.03 -1.49
N PHE A 128 -0.28 -8.17 -1.93
CA PHE A 128 -0.63 -8.76 -3.21
C PHE A 128 -2.12 -9.09 -3.29
N THR A 129 -2.66 -9.77 -2.27
CA THR A 129 -4.09 -10.11 -2.21
C THR A 129 -4.98 -8.86 -2.29
N TRP A 130 -4.62 -7.77 -1.61
CA TRP A 130 -5.38 -6.52 -1.70
C TRP A 130 -5.32 -5.86 -3.08
N VAL A 131 -4.14 -5.85 -3.71
CA VAL A 131 -3.98 -5.34 -5.07
C VAL A 131 -4.80 -6.17 -6.04
N LYS A 132 -4.75 -7.50 -5.95
CA LYS A 132 -5.55 -8.41 -6.79
C LYS A 132 -7.04 -8.25 -6.60
N PHE A 133 -7.50 -8.05 -5.37
CA PHE A 133 -8.89 -7.70 -5.10
C PHE A 133 -9.29 -6.42 -5.87
N CYS A 134 -8.46 -5.38 -5.85
CA CYS A 134 -8.77 -4.14 -6.55
C CYS A 134 -8.73 -4.28 -8.08
N GLU A 135 -7.89 -5.18 -8.61
CA GLU A 135 -7.83 -5.53 -10.04
C GLU A 135 -9.04 -6.35 -10.49
N GLN A 136 -9.51 -7.30 -9.68
CA GLN A 136 -10.63 -8.19 -10.00
C GLN A 136 -11.99 -7.52 -9.81
N TYR A 137 -12.10 -6.57 -8.87
CA TYR A 137 -13.35 -5.87 -8.56
C TYR A 137 -13.23 -4.35 -8.79
N PRO A 138 -12.93 -3.91 -10.03
CA PRO A 138 -12.68 -2.50 -10.30
C PRO A 138 -13.95 -1.65 -10.18
N HIS A 139 -15.12 -2.19 -10.51
CA HIS A 139 -16.43 -1.53 -10.35
C HIS A 139 -16.73 -1.19 -8.91
N MET A 140 -16.51 -2.15 -8.00
CA MET A 140 -16.67 -1.95 -6.57
C MET A 140 -15.70 -0.87 -6.07
N CYS A 141 -14.43 -0.98 -6.46
CA CYS A 141 -13.42 0.02 -6.14
C CYS A 141 -13.74 1.42 -6.69
N TYR A 142 -14.45 1.51 -7.81
CA TYR A 142 -14.87 2.78 -8.40
C TYR A 142 -15.94 3.48 -7.55
N GLY A 143 -16.79 2.71 -6.86
CA GLY A 143 -17.77 3.18 -5.88
C GLY A 143 -17.18 3.62 -4.54
N PHE A 144 -15.85 3.57 -4.37
CA PHE A 144 -15.18 4.00 -3.15
C PHE A 144 -14.53 5.37 -3.30
N ASN A 145 -14.64 6.19 -2.26
CA ASN A 145 -13.82 7.37 -2.10
C ASN A 145 -12.57 7.03 -1.28
N PHE A 146 -11.43 6.83 -1.93
CA PHE A 146 -10.18 6.52 -1.23
C PHE A 146 -9.60 7.76 -0.55
N LEU A 147 -9.48 7.70 0.77
CA LEU A 147 -8.98 8.79 1.60
C LEU A 147 -7.45 8.81 1.71
N ASN A 148 -6.77 7.82 1.12
CA ASN A 148 -5.32 7.75 1.13
C ASN A 148 -4.73 7.13 -0.14
N LYS A 149 -3.47 7.48 -0.44
CA LYS A 149 -2.75 7.01 -1.64
C LYS A 149 -2.59 5.50 -1.71
N THR A 150 -2.49 4.82 -0.56
CA THR A 150 -2.35 3.36 -0.49
C THR A 150 -3.67 2.62 -0.66
N ARG A 151 -4.79 3.32 -0.81
CA ARG A 151 -6.13 2.75 -1.00
C ARG A 151 -6.52 1.77 0.10
N THR A 152 -6.20 2.11 1.34
CA THR A 152 -6.50 1.28 2.54
C THR A 152 -7.44 1.97 3.51
N LYS A 153 -7.82 3.23 3.27
CA LYS A 153 -8.89 3.95 3.96
C LYS A 153 -9.85 4.47 2.90
N TRP A 154 -11.15 4.22 3.05
CA TRP A 154 -12.15 4.71 2.12
C TRP A 154 -13.50 4.95 2.78
N THR A 155 -14.38 5.66 2.08
CA THR A 155 -15.83 5.70 2.36
C THR A 155 -16.58 5.19 1.14
N PHE A 156 -17.82 4.77 1.35
CA PHE A 156 -18.74 4.49 0.25
C PHE A 156 -19.22 5.81 -0.35
N LEU A 157 -19.27 5.87 -1.68
CA LEU A 157 -19.94 6.96 -2.38
C LEU A 157 -21.44 6.70 -2.35
N ASP A 158 -22.21 7.74 -2.07
CA ASP A 158 -23.65 7.70 -2.33
C ASP A 158 -23.93 7.85 -3.85
N GLU A 159 -25.20 7.74 -4.22
CA GLU A 159 -25.61 7.83 -5.62
C GLU A 159 -25.22 9.17 -6.26
N THR A 160 -25.46 10.29 -5.56
CA THR A 160 -25.14 11.63 -6.04
C THR A 160 -23.64 11.80 -6.26
N GLU A 161 -22.83 11.41 -5.27
CA GLU A 161 -21.38 11.48 -5.33
C GLU A 161 -20.81 10.60 -6.45
N LEU A 162 -21.42 9.44 -6.70
CA LEU A 162 -21.01 8.52 -7.75
C LEU A 162 -21.32 9.08 -9.14
N ARG A 163 -22.50 9.68 -9.34
CA ARG A 163 -22.87 10.39 -10.58
C ARG A 163 -21.94 11.57 -10.85
N GLU A 164 -21.65 12.37 -9.83
CA GLU A 164 -20.67 13.47 -9.93
C GLU A 164 -19.26 12.99 -10.27
N LYS A 165 -18.82 11.90 -9.65
CA LYS A 165 -17.52 11.28 -9.96
C LYS A 165 -17.47 10.80 -11.41
N TYR A 166 -18.54 10.17 -11.90
CA TYR A 166 -18.65 9.77 -13.31
C TYR A 166 -18.55 10.96 -14.26
N ARG A 167 -19.30 12.04 -14.01
CA ARG A 167 -19.24 13.27 -14.82
C ARG A 167 -17.82 13.84 -14.91
N ARG A 168 -17.15 14.00 -13.75
CA ARG A 168 -15.76 14.49 -13.70
C ARG A 168 -14.78 13.60 -14.46
N ASP A 169 -14.92 12.29 -14.32
CA ASP A 169 -14.05 11.33 -15.01
C ASP A 169 -14.34 11.35 -16.53
N MET A 170 -15.60 11.48 -16.96
CA MET A 170 -15.99 11.63 -18.37
C MET A 170 -15.47 12.93 -18.99
N ASP A 171 -15.52 14.05 -18.28
CA ASP A 171 -14.98 15.31 -18.77
C ASP A 171 -13.46 15.22 -18.93
N SER A 172 -12.78 14.68 -17.92
CA SER A 172 -11.35 14.37 -17.96
C SER A 172 -10.99 13.39 -19.10
N HIS A 173 -11.93 12.53 -19.46
CA HIS A 173 -11.80 11.59 -20.56
C HIS A 173 -11.95 12.23 -21.93
N LYS A 174 -12.84 13.22 -22.08
CA LYS A 174 -13.07 13.94 -23.33
C LYS A 174 -11.95 14.93 -23.64
N SER A 175 -11.35 15.55 -22.62
CA SER A 175 -10.21 16.48 -22.76
C SER A 175 -8.86 15.81 -23.10
N LYS A 176 -8.89 14.68 -23.81
CA LYS A 176 -7.74 13.82 -24.16
C LYS A 176 -6.66 14.49 -25.02
N SER A 177 -6.91 15.68 -25.57
CA SER A 177 -6.06 16.31 -26.59
C SER A 177 -4.62 16.59 -26.14
N ASP A 178 -4.34 16.71 -24.83
CA ASP A 178 -3.03 17.16 -24.34
C ASP A 178 -2.46 16.36 -23.16
N VAL A 179 -2.80 15.08 -23.04
CA VAL A 179 -2.37 14.27 -21.88
C VAL A 179 -0.91 13.81 -22.01
N LYS A 180 0.04 14.70 -21.70
CA LYS A 180 1.48 14.34 -21.50
C LYS A 180 1.74 13.61 -20.18
N ASN A 181 0.76 13.60 -19.27
CA ASN A 181 0.91 13.04 -17.94
C ASN A 181 0.62 11.53 -17.92
N LYS A 182 1.68 10.71 -17.73
CA LYS A 182 1.59 9.24 -17.59
C LYS A 182 0.61 8.78 -16.52
N LYS A 183 0.39 9.56 -15.45
CA LYS A 183 -0.59 9.25 -14.40
C LYS A 183 -2.02 9.38 -14.89
N GLN A 184 -2.33 10.46 -15.61
CA GLN A 184 -3.68 10.70 -16.15
C GLN A 184 -4.01 9.66 -17.23
N LEU A 185 -3.05 9.29 -18.06
CA LEU A 185 -3.23 8.20 -19.03
C LEU A 185 -3.62 6.87 -18.36
N LYS A 186 -3.00 6.53 -17.22
CA LYS A 186 -3.35 5.32 -16.45
C LYS A 186 -4.77 5.41 -15.86
N LEU A 187 -5.16 6.57 -15.37
CA LEU A 187 -6.51 6.79 -14.84
C LEU A 187 -7.57 6.67 -15.94
N ASN A 188 -7.33 7.30 -17.10
CA ASN A 188 -8.23 7.21 -18.25
C ASN A 188 -8.38 5.77 -18.73
N LYS A 189 -7.28 5.00 -18.84
CA LYS A 189 -7.34 3.57 -19.17
C LYS A 189 -8.10 2.75 -18.13
N ALA A 190 -7.90 3.03 -16.85
CA ALA A 190 -8.61 2.34 -15.78
C ALA A 190 -10.12 2.66 -15.82
N PHE A 191 -10.50 3.88 -16.18
CA PHE A 191 -11.89 4.29 -16.36
C PHE A 191 -12.52 3.65 -17.60
N GLU A 192 -11.84 3.63 -18.74
CA GLU A 192 -12.30 2.92 -19.96
C GLU A 192 -12.54 1.43 -19.68
N ALA A 193 -11.66 0.79 -18.91
CA ALA A 193 -11.77 -0.62 -18.56
C ALA A 193 -13.03 -0.95 -17.71
N LEU A 194 -13.65 0.04 -17.06
CA LEU A 194 -14.90 -0.17 -16.34
C LEU A 194 -16.10 -0.34 -17.29
N ASN A 195 -15.99 0.13 -18.54
CA ASN A 195 -17.04 0.05 -19.54
C ASN A 195 -18.40 0.53 -18.99
N LEU A 196 -18.41 1.73 -18.41
CA LEU A 196 -19.59 2.43 -17.93
C LEU A 196 -20.12 3.32 -19.07
N LYS A 197 -21.37 3.13 -19.46
CA LYS A 197 -21.98 3.83 -20.62
C LYS A 197 -22.51 5.21 -20.26
N ASP A 198 -23.12 5.30 -19.08
CA ASP A 198 -23.81 6.48 -18.57
C ASP A 198 -23.78 6.48 -17.03
N GLU A 199 -24.31 7.55 -16.44
CA GLU A 199 -24.42 7.71 -15.00
C GLU A 199 -25.25 6.60 -14.35
N ASP A 200 -26.33 6.15 -14.98
CA ASP A 200 -27.21 5.11 -14.43
C ASP A 200 -26.50 3.75 -14.40
N THR A 201 -25.70 3.43 -15.42
CA THR A 201 -24.84 2.25 -15.47
C THR A 201 -23.76 2.33 -14.39
N ALA A 202 -23.19 3.51 -14.17
CA ALA A 202 -22.21 3.72 -13.09
C ALA A 202 -22.84 3.44 -11.73
N VAL A 203 -24.04 3.98 -11.46
CA VAL A 203 -24.78 3.72 -10.23
C VAL A 203 -25.12 2.25 -10.09
N ALA A 204 -25.72 1.64 -11.12
CA ALA A 204 -26.15 0.24 -11.08
C ALA A 204 -24.99 -0.75 -10.83
N ARG A 205 -23.80 -0.48 -11.37
CA ARG A 205 -22.65 -1.40 -11.28
C ARG A 205 -21.69 -1.09 -10.14
N CYS A 206 -21.60 0.16 -9.69
CA CYS A 206 -20.57 0.61 -8.74
C CYS A 206 -21.14 1.01 -7.37
N LEU A 207 -22.44 1.29 -7.25
CA LEU A 207 -23.03 1.65 -5.96
C LEU A 207 -23.04 0.42 -5.04
N THR A 208 -22.32 0.52 -3.92
CA THR A 208 -22.37 -0.49 -2.86
C THR A 208 -23.42 -0.05 -1.85
N ARG A 209 -24.61 -0.62 -1.93
CA ARG A 209 -25.80 -0.13 -1.22
C ARG A 209 -25.69 -0.19 0.31
N GLN A 210 -25.01 -1.20 0.88
CA GLN A 210 -24.85 -1.31 2.33
C GLN A 210 -23.50 -1.91 2.76
N VAL A 211 -23.00 -1.41 3.89
CA VAL A 211 -21.78 -1.89 4.58
C VAL A 211 -21.92 -3.35 5.03
N HIS A 212 -23.13 -3.77 5.39
CA HIS A 212 -23.44 -5.14 5.82
C HIS A 212 -23.29 -6.15 4.67
N ASP A 213 -23.73 -5.77 3.47
CA ASP A 213 -23.54 -6.57 2.27
C ASP A 213 -22.06 -6.62 1.90
N PHE A 214 -21.35 -5.51 2.10
CA PHE A 214 -19.91 -5.45 1.87
C PHE A 214 -19.11 -6.31 2.85
N SER A 215 -19.40 -6.29 4.16
CA SER A 215 -18.66 -7.09 5.15
C SER A 215 -18.78 -8.59 4.90
N SER A 216 -19.98 -9.04 4.52
CA SER A 216 -20.25 -10.44 4.16
C SER A 216 -19.59 -10.81 2.83
N SER A 217 -19.66 -9.92 1.84
CA SER A 217 -19.14 -10.19 0.49
C SER A 217 -17.62 -10.06 0.39
N ILE A 218 -17.00 -9.11 1.10
CA ILE A 218 -15.55 -8.88 1.05
C ILE A 218 -14.76 -10.08 1.57
N LYS A 219 -15.31 -10.82 2.53
CA LYS A 219 -14.70 -12.08 2.99
C LYS A 219 -14.62 -13.07 1.84
N ASN A 220 -15.74 -13.32 1.17
CA ASN A 220 -15.81 -14.22 0.02
C ASN A 220 -14.92 -13.75 -1.13
N TYR A 221 -14.88 -12.43 -1.41
CA TYR A 221 -14.01 -11.89 -2.46
C TYR A 221 -12.52 -12.07 -2.15
N ILE A 222 -12.10 -11.78 -0.91
CA ILE A 222 -10.71 -11.95 -0.51
C ILE A 222 -10.34 -13.44 -0.45
N GLU A 223 -11.24 -14.31 -0.02
CA GLU A 223 -11.04 -15.76 -0.06
C GLU A 223 -10.97 -16.29 -1.50
N ASN A 224 -11.81 -15.82 -2.41
CA ASN A 224 -11.73 -16.16 -3.84
C ASN A 224 -10.41 -15.70 -4.46
N VAL A 225 -9.95 -14.48 -4.16
CA VAL A 225 -8.63 -14.00 -4.59
C VAL A 225 -7.53 -14.90 -4.02
N ARG A 226 -7.67 -15.36 -2.76
CA ARG A 226 -6.70 -16.28 -2.16
C ARG A 226 -6.67 -17.63 -2.87
N LEU A 227 -7.82 -18.21 -3.17
CA LEU A 227 -7.94 -19.53 -3.78
C LEU A 227 -7.53 -19.54 -5.26
N ASN A 228 -7.86 -18.49 -6.02
CA ASN A 228 -7.57 -18.41 -7.46
C ASN A 228 -6.13 -17.97 -7.78
N ASN A 229 -5.31 -17.66 -6.77
CA ASN A 229 -3.91 -17.25 -6.93
C ASN A 229 -2.95 -18.09 -6.05
N LEU A 230 -3.42 -19.24 -5.55
CA LEU A 230 -2.60 -20.34 -5.04
C LEU A 230 -2.37 -21.33 -6.19
#